data_AF-A0AAI9GEN3-F1
#
_entry.id   AF-A0AAI9GEN3-F1
#
_cell.length_a   1.000
_cell.length_b   1.000
_cell.length_c   1.000
_cell.angle_alpha   90.00
_cell.angle_beta   90.00
_cell.angle_gamma   90.00
#
_symmetry.space_group_name_H-M   'P 1'
#
loop_
_entity.id
_entity.type
_entity.pdbx_description
1 polymer ?
#
loop_
_entity_poly.entity_id
_entity_poly.type
_entity_poly.pdbx_seq_one_letter_code
_entity_poly.pdbx_strand_id
1 'polypeptide(L)'
;MSRLNPKSTTLRTLFLRSGNQCAFPGCDVELINSYGQYVGNVCHIEAAEVGGERYNKSQTDEDRRAYSNLILLCANHHKVTDDVDMYPVQVLHSMKTTHERTVYGRNIAENKVTAFVNSTHGETVNLPQNLYKVRNSILEIFREEAFSGLVDHARNYFSHFVGVPKATRTLYAQILLISESADHCTIIDIRKVPQFLGVAMEFLHVHYTILENAGLLSEQIIDDDVHPVRLYRVFTTFDRNDMQAWLLQSIRNYYLQSQRQTDFVELVTDLNFNLMDS
;
A
#
# COMPACT_ATOMS: atom_id res chain seq x y z
N MET A 1 -13.65 -22.81 43.01
CA MET A 1 -13.52 -22.17 41.68
C MET A 1 -13.70 -20.69 41.90
N SER A 2 -12.75 -19.88 41.45
CA SER A 2 -12.86 -18.42 41.50
C SER A 2 -12.77 -17.91 40.07
N ARG A 3 -13.72 -17.08 39.65
CA ARG A 3 -13.68 -16.49 38.32
C ARG A 3 -12.42 -15.66 38.15
N LEU A 4 -11.57 -16.10 37.24
CA LEU A 4 -10.38 -15.39 36.83
C LEU A 4 -10.70 -14.41 35.72
N ASN A 5 -10.08 -13.23 35.77
CA ASN A 5 -10.13 -12.30 34.65
C ASN A 5 -9.35 -12.86 33.44
N PRO A 6 -9.82 -12.62 32.21
CA PRO A 6 -9.04 -12.89 31.00
C PRO A 6 -7.67 -12.22 31.04
N LYS A 7 -6.65 -12.92 30.53
CA LYS A 7 -5.28 -12.37 30.43
C LYS A 7 -5.27 -11.22 29.43
N SER A 8 -4.39 -10.24 29.63
CA SER A 8 -4.19 -9.12 28.70
C SER A 8 -3.83 -9.60 27.28
N THR A 9 -3.03 -10.66 27.17
CA THR A 9 -2.69 -11.29 25.88
C THR A 9 -3.89 -11.92 25.21
N THR A 10 -4.76 -12.59 25.96
CA THR A 10 -6.03 -13.15 25.46
C THR A 10 -6.94 -12.04 24.93
N LEU A 11 -7.10 -10.96 25.71
CA LEU A 11 -7.91 -9.81 25.31
C LEU A 11 -7.35 -9.16 24.03
N ARG A 12 -6.04 -8.91 23.97
CA ARG A 12 -5.40 -8.34 22.77
C ARG A 12 -5.69 -9.16 21.52
N THR A 13 -5.52 -10.49 21.59
CA THR A 13 -5.83 -11.37 20.46
C THR A 13 -7.31 -11.33 20.09
N LEU A 14 -8.20 -11.32 21.07
CA LEU A 14 -9.65 -11.25 20.87
C LEU A 14 -10.06 -9.96 20.16
N PHE A 15 -9.55 -8.82 20.61
CA PHE A 15 -9.81 -7.51 19.98
C PHE A 15 -9.22 -7.41 18.57
N LEU A 16 -7.99 -7.87 18.34
CA LEU A 16 -7.37 -7.83 17.01
C LEU A 16 -8.14 -8.70 16.00
N ARG A 17 -8.72 -9.83 16.44
CA ARG A 17 -9.44 -10.74 15.56
C ARG A 17 -10.91 -10.38 15.37
N SER A 18 -11.46 -9.45 16.16
CA SER A 18 -12.84 -8.99 16.01
C SER A 18 -13.01 -7.91 14.94
N GLY A 19 -11.94 -7.21 14.55
CA GLY A 19 -12.02 -6.13 13.55
C GLY A 19 -12.91 -4.97 14.00
N ASN A 20 -12.94 -4.67 15.30
CA ASN A 20 -13.86 -3.70 15.92
C ASN A 20 -15.36 -4.01 15.73
N GLN A 21 -15.73 -5.22 15.31
CA GLN A 21 -17.11 -5.56 14.99
C GLN A 21 -17.68 -6.64 15.93
N CYS A 22 -18.97 -6.51 16.26
CA CYS A 22 -19.74 -7.54 16.95
C CYS A 22 -19.72 -8.87 16.19
N ALA A 23 -19.46 -9.98 16.89
CA ALA A 23 -19.39 -11.31 16.28
C ALA A 23 -20.76 -11.95 15.98
N PHE A 24 -21.86 -11.25 16.25
CA PHE A 24 -23.19 -11.74 15.93
C PHE A 24 -23.45 -11.65 14.41
N PRO A 25 -23.95 -12.72 13.75
CA PRO A 25 -24.19 -12.71 12.31
C PRO A 25 -25.06 -11.54 11.85
N GLY A 26 -24.56 -10.76 10.87
CA GLY A 26 -25.27 -9.61 10.32
C GLY A 26 -25.29 -8.35 11.20
N CYS A 27 -24.51 -8.31 12.28
CA CYS A 27 -24.41 -7.13 13.13
C CYS A 27 -23.22 -6.25 12.73
N ASP A 28 -23.49 -5.00 12.34
CA ASP A 28 -22.47 -4.01 11.98
C ASP A 28 -22.15 -3.02 13.12
N VAL A 29 -22.52 -3.34 14.36
CA VAL A 29 -22.22 -2.49 15.51
C VAL A 29 -20.73 -2.55 15.85
N GLU A 30 -20.13 -1.36 15.90
CA GLU A 30 -18.74 -1.18 16.35
C GLU A 30 -18.61 -1.36 17.86
N LEU A 31 -17.53 -2.03 18.30
CA LEU A 31 -17.26 -2.29 19.71
C LEU A 31 -16.53 -1.11 20.38
N ILE A 32 -15.81 -0.32 19.61
CA ILE A 32 -15.26 0.98 19.96
C ILE A 32 -15.94 1.99 19.03
N ASN A 33 -16.67 2.93 19.61
CA ASN A 33 -17.40 3.92 18.83
C ASN A 33 -16.49 5.02 18.25
N SER A 34 -17.07 5.91 17.45
CA SER A 34 -16.38 7.06 16.84
C SER A 34 -15.74 8.04 17.82
N TYR A 35 -16.11 7.99 19.10
CA TYR A 35 -15.51 8.78 20.19
C TYR A 35 -14.39 8.04 20.91
N GLY A 36 -13.99 6.86 20.43
CA GLY A 36 -12.94 6.03 21.04
C GLY A 36 -13.39 5.29 22.31
N GLN A 37 -14.70 5.22 22.58
CA GLN A 37 -15.24 4.57 23.78
C GLN A 37 -15.59 3.11 23.50
N TYR A 38 -15.17 2.22 24.39
CA TYR A 38 -15.53 0.80 24.32
C TYR A 38 -16.97 0.56 24.79
N VAL A 39 -17.80 -0.01 23.91
CA VAL A 39 -19.23 -0.32 24.10
C VAL A 39 -19.56 -1.81 23.88
N GLY A 40 -18.53 -2.64 23.71
CA GLY A 40 -18.65 -4.08 23.56
C GLY A 40 -18.63 -4.87 24.87
N ASN A 41 -18.87 -6.18 24.78
CA ASN A 41 -18.77 -7.13 25.89
C ASN A 41 -17.89 -8.32 25.52
N VAL A 42 -16.96 -8.66 26.41
CA VAL A 42 -16.22 -9.94 26.36
C VAL A 42 -17.10 -11.00 27.00
N CYS A 43 -17.71 -11.83 26.17
CA CYS A 43 -18.70 -12.81 26.58
C CYS A 43 -18.07 -14.20 26.65
N HIS A 44 -18.53 -15.01 27.61
CA HIS A 44 -18.11 -16.40 27.72
C HIS A 44 -19.04 -17.29 26.90
N ILE A 45 -18.47 -18.21 26.13
CA ILE A 45 -19.24 -19.22 25.40
C ILE A 45 -19.79 -20.25 26.39
N GLU A 46 -18.92 -20.82 27.23
CA GLU A 46 -19.28 -21.60 28.42
C GLU A 46 -19.03 -20.73 29.67
N ALA A 47 -20.04 -20.56 30.52
CA ALA A 47 -19.97 -19.61 31.63
C ALA A 47 -18.78 -19.82 32.58
N ALA A 48 -18.29 -18.70 33.11
CA ALA A 48 -17.20 -18.69 34.10
C ALA A 48 -17.65 -19.14 35.50
N GLU A 49 -18.94 -18.99 35.81
CA GLU A 49 -19.51 -19.19 37.15
C GLU A 49 -20.50 -20.35 37.17
N VAL A 50 -20.57 -21.05 38.29
CA VAL A 50 -21.56 -22.12 38.52
C VAL A 50 -22.97 -21.53 38.41
N GLY A 51 -23.82 -22.16 37.62
CA GLY A 51 -25.19 -21.71 37.39
C GLY A 51 -25.35 -20.68 36.28
N GLY A 52 -24.25 -20.23 35.65
CA GLY A 52 -24.30 -19.42 34.45
C GLY A 52 -24.64 -20.22 33.19
N GLU A 53 -24.88 -19.51 32.09
CA GLU A 53 -25.27 -20.04 30.80
C GLU A 53 -24.22 -21.03 30.27
N ARG A 54 -24.68 -22.24 29.91
CA ARG A 54 -23.81 -23.30 29.37
C ARG A 54 -22.63 -23.64 30.28
N TYR A 55 -22.77 -23.50 31.60
CA TYR A 55 -21.70 -23.83 32.55
C TYR A 55 -21.29 -25.31 32.44
N ASN A 56 -20.02 -25.54 32.13
CA ASN A 56 -19.43 -26.87 32.03
C ASN A 56 -18.55 -27.18 33.24
N LYS A 57 -18.93 -28.19 34.02
CA LYS A 57 -18.22 -28.61 35.24
C LYS A 57 -16.82 -29.19 34.98
N SER A 58 -16.54 -29.64 33.75
CA SER A 58 -15.27 -30.25 33.37
C SER A 58 -14.20 -29.22 32.98
N GLN A 59 -14.56 -27.95 32.77
CA GLN A 59 -13.60 -26.88 32.45
C GLN A 59 -12.84 -26.40 33.69
N THR A 60 -11.54 -26.15 33.52
CA THR A 60 -10.70 -25.46 34.50
C THR A 60 -10.91 -23.94 34.44
N ASP A 61 -10.46 -23.21 35.48
CA ASP A 61 -10.51 -21.74 35.49
C ASP A 61 -9.65 -21.12 34.36
N GLU A 62 -8.62 -21.83 33.87
CA GLU A 62 -7.84 -21.41 32.70
C GLU A 62 -8.60 -21.61 31.38
N ASP A 63 -9.34 -22.72 31.24
CA ASP A 63 -10.18 -22.97 30.05
C ASP A 63 -11.28 -21.93 29.94
N ARG A 64 -11.90 -21.56 31.06
CA ARG A 64 -12.96 -20.55 31.12
C ARG A 64 -12.50 -19.21 30.57
N ARG A 65 -11.27 -18.79 30.86
CA ARG A 65 -10.70 -17.52 30.40
C ARG A 65 -9.86 -17.64 29.13
N ALA A 66 -9.84 -18.81 28.49
CA ALA A 66 -9.07 -19.05 27.28
C ALA A 66 -9.71 -18.31 26.09
N TYR A 67 -8.89 -17.96 25.11
CA TYR A 67 -9.33 -17.31 23.88
C TYR A 67 -10.47 -18.07 23.16
N SER A 68 -10.39 -19.40 23.17
CA SER A 68 -11.37 -20.30 22.55
C SER A 68 -12.76 -20.16 23.16
N ASN A 69 -12.85 -19.82 24.45
CA ASN A 69 -14.10 -19.70 25.19
C ASN A 69 -14.65 -18.26 25.24
N LEU A 70 -14.02 -17.30 24.56
CA LEU A 70 -14.43 -15.90 24.59
C LEU A 70 -14.88 -15.40 23.22
N ILE A 71 -15.97 -14.63 23.19
CA ILE A 71 -16.52 -13.99 21.98
C ILE A 71 -16.85 -12.52 22.29
N LEU A 72 -16.65 -11.63 21.32
CA LEU A 72 -16.97 -10.21 21.46
C LEU A 72 -18.35 -9.91 20.85
N LEU A 73 -19.26 -9.36 21.66
CA LEU A 73 -20.62 -9.01 21.25
C LEU A 73 -20.97 -7.59 21.70
N CYS A 74 -21.84 -6.90 20.97
CA CYS A 74 -22.44 -5.66 21.46
C CYS A 74 -23.42 -5.94 22.62
N ALA A 75 -23.81 -4.90 23.36
CA ALA A 75 -24.71 -5.05 24.51
C ALA A 75 -26.03 -5.79 24.18
N ASN A 76 -26.62 -5.50 23.01
CA ASN A 76 -27.86 -6.15 22.57
C ASN A 76 -27.66 -7.65 22.33
N HIS A 77 -26.64 -8.01 21.56
CA HIS A 77 -26.42 -9.41 21.20
C HIS A 77 -25.84 -10.24 22.35
N HIS A 78 -25.11 -9.62 23.27
CA HIS A 78 -24.77 -10.26 24.55
C HIS A 78 -26.03 -10.76 25.24
N LYS A 79 -27.07 -9.91 25.37
CA LYS A 79 -28.35 -10.29 25.98
C LYS A 79 -29.11 -11.35 25.17
N VAL A 80 -29.10 -11.26 23.84
CA VAL A 80 -29.75 -12.25 22.97
C VAL A 80 -29.13 -13.64 23.14
N THR A 81 -27.81 -13.72 23.30
CA THR A 81 -27.09 -14.99 23.44
C THR A 81 -27.20 -15.64 24.82
N ASP A 82 -27.89 -15.00 25.77
CA ASP A 82 -28.24 -15.62 27.06
C ASP A 82 -29.24 -16.78 26.88
N ASP A 83 -30.00 -16.82 25.78
CA ASP A 83 -30.88 -17.94 25.44
C ASP A 83 -30.04 -19.18 25.07
N VAL A 84 -29.91 -20.11 26.03
CA VAL A 84 -29.07 -21.31 25.90
C VAL A 84 -29.60 -22.32 24.89
N ASP A 85 -30.92 -22.33 24.64
CA ASP A 85 -31.55 -23.26 23.71
C ASP A 85 -31.33 -22.81 22.26
N MET A 86 -31.43 -21.50 22.02
CA MET A 86 -31.16 -20.89 20.71
C MET A 86 -29.66 -20.75 20.41
N TYR A 87 -28.84 -20.51 21.43
CA TYR A 87 -27.39 -20.31 21.30
C TYR A 87 -26.59 -21.29 22.15
N PRO A 88 -26.63 -22.60 21.83
CA PRO A 88 -25.77 -23.58 22.47
C PRO A 88 -24.29 -23.33 22.13
N VAL A 89 -23.40 -23.97 22.89
CA VAL A 89 -21.93 -23.81 22.80
C VAL A 89 -21.42 -23.89 21.35
N GLN A 90 -21.90 -24.87 20.59
CA GLN A 90 -21.50 -25.11 19.20
C GLN A 90 -21.87 -23.94 18.28
N VAL A 91 -23.03 -23.31 18.50
CA VAL A 91 -23.49 -22.17 17.71
C VAL A 91 -22.60 -20.96 17.97
N LEU A 92 -22.29 -20.66 19.24
CA LEU A 92 -21.41 -19.55 19.58
C LEU A 92 -19.97 -19.75 19.07
N HIS A 93 -19.44 -20.97 19.12
CA HIS A 93 -18.14 -21.27 18.49
C HIS A 93 -18.18 -21.10 16.97
N SER A 94 -19.26 -21.51 16.32
CA SER A 94 -19.46 -21.32 14.88
C SER A 94 -19.53 -19.83 14.53
N MET A 95 -20.30 -19.04 15.30
CA MET A 95 -20.39 -17.59 15.15
C MET A 95 -19.02 -16.92 15.27
N LYS A 96 -18.27 -17.22 16.35
CA LYS A 96 -16.90 -16.73 16.55
C LYS A 96 -16.00 -17.08 15.37
N THR A 97 -15.98 -18.35 14.97
CA THR A 97 -15.11 -18.83 13.89
C THR A 97 -15.45 -18.17 12.55
N THR A 98 -16.74 -18.06 12.23
CA THR A 98 -17.22 -17.43 11.00
C THR A 98 -16.90 -15.95 10.97
N HIS A 99 -17.12 -15.25 12.09
CA HIS A 99 -16.80 -13.84 12.26
C HIS A 99 -15.31 -13.59 12.02
N GLU A 100 -14.45 -14.29 12.76
CA GLU A 100 -13.00 -14.09 12.66
C GLU A 100 -12.45 -14.47 11.28
N ARG A 101 -13.02 -15.49 10.63
CA ARG A 101 -12.69 -15.82 9.24
C ARG A 101 -13.12 -14.72 8.29
N THR A 102 -14.29 -14.11 8.52
CA THR A 102 -14.79 -12.99 7.70
C THR A 102 -13.92 -11.77 7.88
N VAL A 103 -13.56 -11.40 9.11
CA VAL A 103 -12.64 -10.30 9.41
C VAL A 103 -11.27 -10.54 8.77
N TYR A 104 -10.71 -11.74 8.95
CA TYR A 104 -9.45 -12.11 8.32
C TYR A 104 -9.54 -12.09 6.78
N GLY A 105 -10.65 -12.58 6.22
CA GLY A 105 -10.95 -12.57 4.80
C GLY A 105 -11.17 -11.16 4.25
N ARG A 106 -11.76 -10.23 5.01
CA ARG A 106 -11.88 -8.80 4.65
C ARG A 106 -10.52 -8.12 4.69
N ASN A 107 -9.69 -8.37 5.70
CA ASN A 107 -8.31 -7.87 5.72
C ASN A 107 -7.52 -8.40 4.51
N ILE A 108 -7.77 -9.63 4.04
CA ILE A 108 -7.17 -10.17 2.81
C ILE A 108 -7.84 -9.63 1.53
N ALA A 109 -9.16 -9.40 1.54
CA ALA A 109 -9.92 -8.85 0.42
C ALA A 109 -9.82 -7.31 0.33
N GLU A 110 -9.28 -6.65 1.34
CA GLU A 110 -8.71 -5.30 1.25
C GLU A 110 -7.28 -5.37 0.68
N ASN A 111 -6.57 -6.49 0.90
CA ASN A 111 -5.31 -6.87 0.24
C ASN A 111 -5.50 -7.61 -1.11
N LYS A 112 -6.60 -7.36 -1.84
CA LYS A 112 -7.18 -8.19 -2.93
C LYS A 112 -6.21 -8.98 -3.82
N VAL A 113 -6.62 -10.22 -4.14
CA VAL A 113 -6.08 -11.10 -5.18
C VAL A 113 -6.06 -10.49 -6.60
N THR A 114 -6.76 -9.38 -6.86
CA THR A 114 -6.54 -8.55 -8.06
C THR A 114 -5.14 -7.94 -8.11
N ALA A 115 -4.41 -7.85 -6.99
CA ALA A 115 -3.02 -7.42 -6.92
C ALA A 115 -2.02 -8.43 -7.54
N PHE A 116 -2.43 -9.69 -7.75
CA PHE A 116 -1.60 -10.70 -8.41
C PHE A 116 -1.86 -10.83 -9.92
N VAL A 117 -2.88 -10.14 -10.45
CA VAL A 117 -2.98 -9.95 -11.90
C VAL A 117 -1.98 -8.84 -12.25
N ASN A 118 -0.89 -9.21 -12.93
CA ASN A 118 -0.01 -8.23 -13.54
C ASN A 118 -0.84 -7.49 -14.62
N SER A 119 -1.47 -6.37 -14.26
CA SER A 119 -2.35 -5.60 -15.16
C SER A 119 -1.64 -5.14 -16.42
N THR A 120 -0.30 -5.03 -16.38
CA THR A 120 0.57 -4.73 -17.52
C THR A 120 0.86 -5.92 -18.43
N HIS A 121 0.41 -7.14 -18.10
CA HIS A 121 0.67 -8.33 -18.92
C HIS A 121 -0.22 -8.34 -20.17
N GLY A 122 0.34 -7.96 -21.32
CA GLY A 122 -0.36 -7.91 -22.61
C GLY A 122 -0.98 -6.55 -22.95
N GLU A 123 -0.68 -5.48 -22.18
CA GLU A 123 -1.02 -4.12 -22.60
C GLU A 123 -0.26 -3.78 -23.89
N THR A 124 -0.98 -3.41 -24.94
CA THR A 124 -0.38 -2.84 -26.15
C THR A 124 -0.06 -1.38 -25.84
N VAL A 125 1.22 -1.09 -25.59
CA VAL A 125 1.68 0.24 -25.21
C VAL A 125 2.02 1.05 -26.46
N ASN A 126 1.27 2.11 -26.70
CA ASN A 126 1.55 3.06 -27.78
C ASN A 126 2.66 4.01 -27.35
N LEU A 127 3.92 3.63 -27.64
CA LEU A 127 5.09 4.49 -27.42
C LEU A 127 4.97 5.81 -28.18
N PRO A 128 5.59 6.91 -27.68
CA PRO A 128 5.52 8.23 -28.31
C PRO A 128 5.97 8.17 -29.77
N GLN A 129 5.25 8.87 -30.65
CA GLN A 129 5.57 8.95 -32.07
C GLN A 129 6.40 10.21 -32.38
N ASN A 130 6.31 11.23 -31.54
CA ASN A 130 7.10 12.45 -31.59
C ASN A 130 7.25 13.04 -30.17
N LEU A 131 7.91 14.19 -30.07
CA LEU A 131 8.14 14.91 -28.81
C LEU A 131 7.71 16.37 -28.92
N TYR A 132 6.70 16.69 -29.74
CA TYR A 132 6.32 18.07 -30.05
C TYR A 132 5.92 18.87 -28.81
N LYS A 133 5.27 18.22 -27.83
CA LYS A 133 4.84 18.89 -26.59
C LYS A 133 6.00 19.51 -25.82
N VAL A 134 7.13 18.82 -25.80
CA VAL A 134 8.33 19.20 -25.06
C VAL A 134 9.43 19.74 -25.97
N ARG A 135 9.16 19.91 -27.28
CA ARG A 135 10.15 20.28 -28.29
C ARG A 135 10.88 21.55 -27.93
N ASN A 136 10.16 22.60 -27.54
CA ASN A 136 10.79 23.88 -27.22
C ASN A 136 11.72 23.75 -26.00
N SER A 137 11.27 23.06 -24.95
CA SER A 137 12.09 22.80 -23.75
C SER A 137 13.33 21.95 -24.06
N ILE A 138 13.24 21.02 -25.01
CA ILE A 138 14.39 20.25 -25.49
C ILE A 138 15.36 21.14 -26.29
N LEU A 139 14.84 21.98 -27.18
CA LEU A 139 15.66 22.87 -28.03
C LEU A 139 16.34 24.01 -27.26
N GLU A 140 15.94 24.29 -26.03
CA GLU A 140 16.70 25.16 -25.12
C GLU A 140 18.08 24.58 -24.76
N ILE A 141 18.23 23.26 -24.85
CA ILE A 141 19.43 22.53 -24.42
C ILE A 141 20.13 21.88 -25.63
N PHE A 142 19.37 21.42 -26.62
CA PHE A 142 19.87 20.68 -27.78
C PHE A 142 19.75 21.43 -29.09
N ARG A 143 20.68 21.16 -30.02
CA ARG A 143 20.56 21.61 -31.42
C ARG A 143 19.47 20.83 -32.14
N GLU A 144 18.81 21.48 -33.10
CA GLU A 144 17.69 20.91 -33.86
C GLU A 144 18.07 19.61 -34.61
N GLU A 145 19.32 19.50 -35.05
CA GLU A 145 19.87 18.30 -35.72
C GLU A 145 19.93 17.08 -34.80
N ALA A 146 20.00 17.26 -33.48
CA ALA A 146 19.96 16.17 -32.50
C ALA A 146 18.53 15.70 -32.19
N PHE A 147 17.51 16.49 -32.56
CA PHE A 147 16.12 16.25 -32.19
C PHE A 147 15.54 14.98 -32.81
N SER A 148 15.94 14.63 -34.04
CA SER A 148 15.42 13.43 -34.72
C SER A 148 15.79 12.13 -34.01
N GLY A 149 16.99 12.06 -33.41
CA GLY A 149 17.42 10.89 -32.63
C GLY A 149 16.75 10.78 -31.26
N LEU A 150 16.27 11.90 -30.71
CA LEU A 150 15.65 11.93 -29.37
C LEU A 150 14.33 11.17 -29.30
N VAL A 151 13.57 11.08 -30.40
CA VAL A 151 12.33 10.30 -30.43
C VAL A 151 12.62 8.82 -30.21
N ASP A 152 13.62 8.26 -30.88
CA ASP A 152 14.02 6.86 -30.70
C ASP A 152 14.57 6.60 -29.29
N HIS A 153 15.34 7.55 -28.75
CA HIS A 153 15.79 7.49 -27.36
C HIS A 153 14.62 7.53 -26.36
N ALA A 154 13.61 8.39 -26.58
CA ALA A 154 12.42 8.44 -25.75
C ALA A 154 11.64 7.12 -25.83
N ARG A 155 11.43 6.58 -27.03
CA ARG A 155 10.74 5.30 -27.23
C ARG A 155 11.44 4.15 -26.51
N ASN A 156 12.77 4.07 -26.64
CA ASN A 156 13.57 3.08 -25.94
C ASN A 156 13.41 3.22 -24.42
N TYR A 157 13.62 4.43 -23.87
CA TYR A 157 13.48 4.70 -22.45
C TYR A 157 12.08 4.37 -21.91
N PHE A 158 11.02 4.81 -22.59
CA PHE A 158 9.65 4.55 -22.14
C PHE A 158 9.23 3.08 -22.23
N SER A 159 9.91 2.28 -23.07
CA SER A 159 9.66 0.83 -23.12
C SER A 159 9.99 0.10 -21.81
N HIS A 160 10.81 0.70 -20.94
CA HIS A 160 11.20 0.13 -19.64
C HIS A 160 10.07 0.18 -18.60
N PHE A 161 9.03 0.98 -18.84
CA PHE A 161 7.84 1.02 -18.00
C PHE A 161 6.86 -0.12 -18.32
N VAL A 162 7.05 -0.81 -19.44
CA VAL A 162 6.23 -1.96 -19.82
C VAL A 162 6.49 -3.11 -18.85
N GLY A 163 5.43 -3.64 -18.23
CA GLY A 163 5.53 -4.68 -17.21
C GLY A 163 5.83 -4.18 -15.79
N VAL A 164 6.08 -2.87 -15.61
CA VAL A 164 6.23 -2.26 -14.28
C VAL A 164 4.84 -2.03 -13.68
N PRO A 165 4.56 -2.49 -12.44
CA PRO A 165 3.26 -2.32 -11.80
C PRO A 165 2.84 -0.85 -11.73
N LYS A 166 1.54 -0.58 -11.95
CA LYS A 166 0.98 0.78 -11.96
C LYS A 166 1.38 1.60 -10.72
N ALA A 167 1.31 1.01 -9.53
CA ALA A 167 1.72 1.67 -8.29
C ALA A 167 3.22 2.08 -8.29
N THR A 168 4.09 1.22 -8.84
CA THR A 168 5.52 1.53 -9.00
C THR A 168 5.75 2.65 -10.01
N ARG A 169 4.99 2.68 -11.11
CA ARG A 169 5.03 3.77 -12.10
C ARG A 169 4.56 5.09 -11.52
N THR A 170 3.49 5.06 -10.71
CA THR A 170 3.05 6.24 -9.96
C THR A 170 4.12 6.73 -9.00
N LEU A 171 4.76 5.83 -8.24
CA LEU A 171 5.88 6.22 -7.38
C LEU A 171 6.97 6.90 -8.21
N TYR A 172 7.38 6.30 -9.33
CA TYR A 172 8.39 6.85 -10.23
C TYR A 172 8.06 8.29 -10.65
N ALA A 173 6.84 8.52 -11.13
CA ALA A 173 6.41 9.84 -11.58
C ALA A 173 6.49 10.88 -10.46
N GLN A 174 6.02 10.51 -9.27
CA GLN A 174 6.04 11.38 -8.09
C GLN A 174 7.47 11.71 -7.65
N ILE A 175 8.36 10.71 -7.54
CA ILE A 175 9.74 10.94 -7.10
C ILE A 175 10.56 11.70 -8.16
N LEU A 176 10.23 11.54 -9.45
CA LEU A 176 10.88 12.29 -10.51
C LEU A 176 10.48 13.77 -10.46
N LEU A 177 9.24 14.11 -10.14
CA LEU A 177 8.81 15.51 -9.99
C LEU A 177 9.52 16.26 -8.85
N ILE A 178 9.93 15.55 -7.79
CA ILE A 178 10.65 16.13 -6.64
C ILE A 178 12.17 15.88 -6.69
N SER A 179 12.67 15.35 -7.80
CA SER A 179 14.09 15.06 -8.00
C SER A 179 14.92 16.33 -8.23
N GLU A 180 16.22 16.21 -7.98
CA GLU A 180 17.21 17.26 -8.22
C GLU A 180 17.94 17.00 -9.55
N SER A 181 18.14 18.05 -10.35
CA SER A 181 19.06 17.99 -11.51
C SER A 181 20.50 18.16 -11.04
N ALA A 182 21.38 17.30 -11.52
CA ALA A 182 22.83 17.47 -11.49
C ALA A 182 23.37 17.49 -12.93
N ASP A 183 24.62 17.91 -13.11
CA ASP A 183 25.21 18.26 -14.43
C ASP A 183 25.03 17.18 -15.51
N HIS A 184 24.97 15.90 -15.13
CA HIS A 184 24.85 14.77 -16.05
C HIS A 184 23.80 13.74 -15.61
N CYS A 185 23.01 14.04 -14.58
CA CYS A 185 22.05 13.07 -14.04
C CYS A 185 20.88 13.72 -13.32
N THR A 186 19.83 12.93 -13.13
CA THR A 186 18.72 13.29 -12.25
C THR A 186 18.82 12.42 -11.01
N ILE A 187 18.77 13.02 -9.82
CA ILE A 187 18.98 12.31 -8.55
C ILE A 187 17.82 12.50 -7.59
N ILE A 188 17.59 11.51 -6.73
CA ILE A 188 16.60 11.59 -5.65
C ILE A 188 17.21 11.11 -4.34
N ASP A 189 17.14 11.95 -3.30
CA ASP A 189 17.39 11.52 -1.93
C ASP A 189 16.18 10.75 -1.41
N ILE A 190 16.31 9.43 -1.37
CA ILE A 190 15.22 8.52 -0.99
C ILE A 190 14.73 8.75 0.45
N ARG A 191 15.51 9.38 1.32
CA ARG A 191 15.14 9.68 2.71
C ARG A 191 14.08 10.79 2.78
N LYS A 192 14.00 11.64 1.75
CA LYS A 192 12.99 12.71 1.66
C LYS A 192 11.63 12.17 1.21
N VAL A 193 11.61 11.09 0.44
CA VAL A 193 10.40 10.57 -0.22
C VAL A 193 9.26 10.22 0.77
N PRO A 194 9.50 9.54 1.92
CA PRO A 194 8.45 9.26 2.89
C PRO A 194 7.69 10.50 3.37
N GLN A 195 8.43 11.60 3.61
CA GLN A 195 7.86 12.85 4.09
C GLN A 195 7.04 13.56 3.01
N PHE A 196 7.47 13.50 1.75
CA PHE A 196 6.75 14.10 0.63
C PHE A 196 5.47 13.34 0.28
N LEU A 197 5.50 12.01 0.35
CA LEU A 197 4.37 11.18 -0.06
C LEU A 197 3.43 10.79 1.09
N GLY A 198 3.84 10.99 2.35
CA GLY A 198 3.06 10.55 3.51
C GLY A 198 2.99 9.02 3.62
N VAL A 199 4.03 8.31 3.15
CA VAL A 199 4.08 6.84 3.11
C VAL A 199 5.33 6.36 3.85
N ALA A 200 5.19 5.34 4.68
CA ALA A 200 6.29 4.79 5.45
C ALA A 200 7.33 4.08 4.55
N MET A 201 8.60 4.13 4.93
CA MET A 201 9.73 3.71 4.07
C MET A 201 9.67 2.23 3.68
N GLU A 202 9.16 1.38 4.58
CA GLU A 202 8.98 -0.06 4.39
C GLU A 202 8.06 -0.40 3.20
N PHE A 203 7.09 0.46 2.88
CA PHE A 203 6.17 0.24 1.76
C PHE A 203 6.79 0.63 0.41
N LEU A 204 7.84 1.46 0.40
CA LEU A 204 8.47 1.93 -0.83
C LEU A 204 9.62 1.02 -1.29
N HIS A 205 10.20 0.21 -0.39
CA HIS A 205 11.40 -0.58 -0.67
C HIS A 205 11.20 -1.53 -1.86
N VAL A 206 10.07 -2.25 -1.90
CA VAL A 206 9.73 -3.15 -3.00
C VAL A 206 9.64 -2.43 -4.35
N HIS A 207 9.13 -1.19 -4.36
CA HIS A 207 9.01 -0.40 -5.57
C HIS A 207 10.38 0.05 -6.08
N TYR A 208 11.31 0.46 -5.19
CA TYR A 208 12.67 0.80 -5.60
C TYR A 208 13.40 -0.39 -6.22
N THR A 209 13.25 -1.59 -5.65
CA THR A 209 13.82 -2.82 -6.24
C THR A 209 13.23 -3.11 -7.63
N ILE A 210 11.92 -2.93 -7.82
CA ILE A 210 11.29 -3.10 -9.13
C ILE A 210 11.84 -2.09 -10.14
N LEU A 211 11.98 -0.81 -9.76
CA LEU A 211 12.53 0.23 -10.63
C LEU A 211 14.00 -0.02 -10.99
N GLU A 212 14.77 -0.52 -10.04
CA GLU A 212 16.16 -0.92 -10.25
C GLU A 212 16.28 -2.05 -11.26
N ASN A 213 15.50 -3.12 -11.07
CA ASN A 213 15.47 -4.26 -11.99
C ASN A 213 14.93 -3.89 -13.39
N ALA A 214 14.04 -2.90 -13.47
CA ALA A 214 13.54 -2.38 -14.74
C ALA A 214 14.54 -1.43 -15.44
N GLY A 215 15.67 -1.09 -14.81
CA GLY A 215 16.63 -0.13 -15.36
C GLY A 215 16.09 1.30 -15.40
N LEU A 216 15.19 1.66 -14.48
CA LEU A 216 14.61 3.00 -14.34
C LEU A 216 15.24 3.83 -13.20
N LEU A 217 15.87 3.16 -12.23
CA LEU A 217 16.57 3.76 -11.10
C LEU A 217 17.86 2.99 -10.81
N SER A 218 18.92 3.67 -10.38
CA SER A 218 20.18 3.00 -10.01
C SER A 218 20.04 2.28 -8.67
N GLU A 219 21.03 1.45 -8.34
CA GLU A 219 21.32 1.07 -6.96
C GLU A 219 21.54 2.33 -6.09
N GLN A 220 21.48 2.15 -4.76
CA GLN A 220 21.69 3.24 -3.82
C GLN A 220 23.15 3.68 -3.80
N ILE A 221 23.40 4.97 -4.00
CA ILE A 221 24.71 5.59 -3.94
C ILE A 221 24.85 6.30 -2.60
N ILE A 222 25.99 6.08 -1.94
CA ILE A 222 26.39 6.77 -0.71
C ILE A 222 27.57 7.67 -1.10
N ASP A 223 27.39 8.97 -0.93
CA ASP A 223 28.41 10.00 -1.12
C ASP A 223 28.79 10.53 0.26
N ASP A 224 29.89 9.98 0.78
CA ASP A 224 30.48 10.29 2.09
C ASP A 224 31.57 11.36 2.01
N ASP A 225 31.90 11.84 0.81
CA ASP A 225 32.80 12.97 0.56
C ASP A 225 32.14 14.33 0.87
N VAL A 226 30.82 14.35 1.04
CA VAL A 226 30.01 15.55 1.35
C VAL A 226 29.35 15.47 2.72
N HIS A 227 29.20 16.63 3.39
CA HIS A 227 28.51 16.73 4.68
C HIS A 227 27.24 17.61 4.60
N PRO A 228 26.07 17.11 5.05
CA PRO A 228 25.81 15.76 5.56
C PRO A 228 25.91 14.70 4.44
N VAL A 229 26.26 13.46 4.84
CA VAL A 229 26.37 12.31 3.91
C VAL A 229 25.12 12.22 3.06
N ARG A 230 25.32 12.18 1.74
CA ARG A 230 24.25 12.10 0.76
C ARG A 230 23.97 10.63 0.45
N LEU A 231 22.71 10.24 0.60
CA LEU A 231 22.20 8.96 0.12
C LEU A 231 21.20 9.27 -1.00
N TYR A 232 21.50 8.82 -2.21
CA TYR A 232 20.65 9.10 -3.35
C TYR A 232 20.63 7.94 -4.35
N ARG A 233 19.67 7.98 -5.25
CA ARG A 233 19.62 7.14 -6.44
C ARG A 233 19.57 8.02 -7.68
N VAL A 234 20.13 7.53 -8.77
CA VAL A 234 20.15 8.18 -10.07
C VAL A 234 19.03 7.59 -10.92
N PHE A 235 18.26 8.41 -11.61
CA PHE A 235 17.35 7.92 -12.64
C PHE A 235 18.17 7.43 -13.83
N THR A 236 18.12 6.13 -14.08
CA THR A 236 18.97 5.49 -15.10
C THR A 236 18.44 5.78 -16.49
N THR A 237 19.39 6.03 -17.39
CA THR A 237 19.15 6.20 -18.83
C THR A 237 20.20 5.40 -19.60
N PHE A 238 19.91 5.03 -20.85
CA PHE A 238 20.66 4.03 -21.62
C PHE A 238 21.99 4.51 -22.24
N ASP A 239 22.42 5.75 -22.00
CA ASP A 239 23.65 6.26 -22.60
C ASP A 239 24.52 7.00 -21.58
N ARG A 240 25.82 6.66 -21.59
CA ARG A 240 26.87 7.36 -20.84
C ARG A 240 27.26 8.71 -21.48
N ASN A 241 26.65 9.07 -22.61
CA ASN A 241 26.86 10.33 -23.33
C ASN A 241 25.81 11.43 -23.00
N ASP A 242 25.21 11.42 -21.81
CA ASP A 242 24.34 12.46 -21.23
C ASP A 242 22.99 12.79 -21.90
N MET A 243 22.81 12.52 -23.19
CA MET A 243 21.63 13.04 -23.94
C MET A 243 20.28 12.61 -23.35
N GLN A 244 20.21 11.44 -22.72
CA GLN A 244 18.96 10.96 -22.12
C GLN A 244 18.70 11.52 -20.72
N ALA A 245 19.75 11.84 -19.95
CA ALA A 245 19.59 12.56 -18.68
C ALA A 245 18.97 13.94 -18.95
N TRP A 246 19.48 14.63 -19.98
CA TRP A 246 18.93 15.89 -20.46
C TRP A 246 17.52 15.75 -21.03
N LEU A 247 17.20 14.68 -21.77
CA LEU A 247 15.84 14.41 -22.23
C LEU A 247 14.85 14.26 -21.06
N LEU A 248 15.21 13.46 -20.06
CA LEU A 248 14.40 13.25 -18.86
C LEU A 248 14.20 14.55 -18.08
N GLN A 249 15.27 15.32 -17.90
CA GLN A 249 15.22 16.63 -17.27
C GLN A 249 14.33 17.59 -18.08
N SER A 250 14.44 17.61 -19.41
CA SER A 250 13.63 18.47 -20.29
C SER A 250 12.15 18.16 -20.17
N ILE A 251 11.78 16.86 -20.21
CA ILE A 251 10.41 16.41 -20.04
C ILE A 251 9.89 16.81 -18.66
N ARG A 252 10.61 16.47 -17.59
CA ARG A 252 10.21 16.82 -16.21
C ARG A 252 10.05 18.33 -16.04
N ASN A 253 11.03 19.11 -16.50
CA ASN A 253 11.04 20.56 -16.36
C ASN A 253 9.89 21.23 -17.11
N TYR A 254 9.56 20.75 -18.32
CA TYR A 254 8.38 21.22 -19.06
C TYR A 254 7.10 21.11 -18.21
N TYR A 255 6.85 19.94 -17.61
CA TYR A 255 5.63 19.72 -16.82
C TYR A 255 5.62 20.49 -15.50
N LEU A 256 6.79 20.69 -14.88
CA LEU A 256 6.92 21.53 -13.69
C LEU A 256 6.65 23.01 -14.01
N GLN A 257 7.30 23.55 -15.06
CA GLN A 257 7.17 24.96 -15.45
C GLN A 257 5.78 25.29 -15.99
N SER A 258 5.16 24.35 -16.71
CA SER A 258 3.81 24.51 -17.26
C SER A 258 2.70 24.29 -16.24
N GLN A 259 3.03 23.92 -14.99
CA GLN A 259 2.06 23.57 -13.94
C GLN A 259 1.12 22.42 -14.35
N ARG A 260 1.67 21.41 -15.05
CA ARG A 260 0.94 20.25 -15.58
C ARG A 260 1.45 18.94 -14.95
N GLN A 261 1.73 18.97 -13.66
CA GLN A 261 2.27 17.80 -12.93
C GLN A 261 1.29 16.61 -12.95
N THR A 262 -0.01 16.86 -12.95
CA THR A 262 -1.05 15.83 -13.10
C THR A 262 -0.90 15.05 -14.40
N ASP A 263 -0.63 15.76 -15.49
CA ASP A 263 -0.52 15.19 -16.82
C ASP A 263 0.77 14.38 -16.95
N PHE A 264 1.83 14.82 -16.28
CA PHE A 264 3.06 14.02 -16.17
C PHE A 264 2.84 12.72 -15.39
N VAL A 265 2.10 12.79 -14.28
CA VAL A 265 1.75 11.60 -13.50
C VAL A 265 0.92 10.65 -14.36
N GLU A 266 -0.10 11.14 -15.05
CA GLU A 266 -0.91 10.32 -15.97
C GLU A 266 -0.06 9.69 -17.09
N LEU A 267 0.83 10.47 -17.72
CA LEU A 267 1.73 10.00 -18.77
C LEU A 267 2.51 8.75 -18.36
N VAL A 268 3.06 8.74 -17.15
CA VAL A 268 3.88 7.63 -16.65
C VAL A 268 3.02 6.52 -16.01
N THR A 269 2.02 6.90 -15.21
CA THR A 269 1.13 5.98 -14.48
C THR A 269 0.20 5.20 -15.39
N ASP A 270 -0.22 5.77 -16.52
CA ASP A 270 -1.16 5.14 -17.45
C ASP A 270 -0.53 4.82 -18.82
N LEU A 271 0.78 5.05 -18.98
CA LEU A 271 1.51 4.91 -20.25
C LEU A 271 0.85 5.71 -21.40
N ASN A 272 0.22 6.84 -21.06
CA ASN A 272 -0.50 7.68 -22.01
C ASN A 272 0.48 8.61 -22.76
N PHE A 273 1.33 8.04 -23.61
CA PHE A 273 2.37 8.80 -24.31
C PHE A 273 1.84 9.74 -25.40
N ASN A 274 0.57 9.64 -25.78
CA ASN A 274 -0.10 10.61 -26.66
C ASN A 274 -0.06 12.03 -26.10
N LEU A 275 0.09 12.19 -24.78
CA LEU A 275 0.28 13.49 -24.13
C LEU A 275 1.54 14.22 -24.62
N MET A 276 2.55 13.49 -25.14
CA MET A 276 3.76 14.07 -25.73
C MET A 276 3.64 14.37 -27.23
N ASP A 277 2.69 13.73 -27.91
CA ASP A 277 2.53 13.82 -29.37
C ASP A 277 1.67 15.02 -29.82
N SER A 278 1.05 15.72 -28.86
CA SER A 278 0.07 16.84 -29.05
C SER A 278 0.64 18.24 -28.81
#